data_AF-A0A7C3G4H5-F1
#
_entry.id   AF-A0A7C3G4H5-F1
#
_cell.length_a   1.000
_cell.length_b   1.000
_cell.length_c   1.000
_cell.angle_alpha   90.00
_cell.angle_beta   90.00
_cell.angle_gamma   90.00
#
_symmetry.space_group_name_H-M   'P 1'
#
loop_
_entity.id
_entity.type
_entity.pdbx_description
1 polymer ?
#
loop_
_entity_poly.entity_id
_entity_poly.type
_entity_poly.pdbx_seq_one_letter_code
_entity_poly.pdbx_strand_id
1 'polypeptide(L)'
;MKLRILLIIVLGICMLLMSSCTTSHDFSLVVTCEDFEDNPNNESEFTLEVGDKIRIELCANPSTGYEWDYKMTEDHIVMEEDHDYDEPEGDVVGAAGTEFWTFEAVNSGNTEIRMEYTPPGTGSTKDPWTLVMIVTVE
;
A
#
# COMPACT_ATOMS: atom_id res chain seq x y z
N MET A 1 -23.23 -14.29 -50.48
CA MET A 1 -23.23 -15.05 -49.20
C MET A 1 -21.85 -15.07 -48.55
N LYS A 2 -20.76 -15.35 -49.28
CA LYS A 2 -19.39 -15.42 -48.73
C LYS A 2 -18.88 -14.15 -48.01
N LEU A 3 -19.18 -12.95 -48.53
CA LEU A 3 -18.78 -11.66 -47.91
C LEU A 3 -19.54 -11.33 -46.61
N ARG A 4 -20.82 -11.72 -46.52
CA ARG A 4 -21.63 -11.54 -45.30
C ARG A 4 -21.21 -12.51 -44.19
N ILE A 5 -20.83 -13.74 -44.57
CA ILE A 5 -20.28 -14.74 -43.64
C ILE A 5 -18.90 -14.29 -43.14
N LEU A 6 -18.05 -13.74 -44.02
CA LEU A 6 -16.74 -13.18 -43.63
C LEU A 6 -16.88 -12.02 -42.64
N LEU A 7 -17.84 -11.10 -42.86
CA LEU A 7 -18.11 -9.98 -41.95
C LEU A 7 -18.59 -10.44 -40.57
N ILE A 8 -19.43 -11.48 -40.50
CA ILE A 8 -19.93 -12.03 -39.22
C ILE A 8 -18.80 -12.72 -38.45
N ILE A 9 -17.90 -13.43 -39.15
CA ILE A 9 -16.74 -14.07 -38.53
C ILE A 9 -15.75 -13.02 -37.99
N VAL A 10 -15.49 -11.93 -38.73
CA VAL A 10 -14.61 -10.84 -38.29
C VAL A 10 -15.20 -10.09 -37.09
N LEU A 11 -16.51 -9.83 -37.06
CA LEU A 11 -17.18 -9.23 -35.89
C LEU A 11 -17.16 -10.17 -34.67
N GLY A 12 -17.33 -11.47 -34.86
CA GLY A 12 -17.25 -12.46 -33.78
C GLY A 12 -15.84 -12.60 -33.19
N ILE A 13 -14.80 -12.48 -34.02
CA ILE A 13 -13.39 -12.48 -33.58
C ILE A 13 -13.03 -11.17 -32.86
N CYS A 14 -13.58 -10.01 -33.28
CA CYS A 14 -13.42 -8.74 -32.55
C CYS A 14 -14.05 -8.76 -31.16
N MET A 15 -15.16 -9.49 -30.94
CA MET A 15 -15.78 -9.63 -29.62
C MET A 15 -14.97 -10.52 -28.66
N LEU A 16 -14.15 -11.44 -29.20
CA LEU A 16 -13.22 -12.27 -28.42
C LEU A 16 -11.91 -11.54 -28.06
N LEU A 17 -11.71 -10.32 -28.57
CA LEU A 17 -10.58 -9.44 -28.29
C LEU A 17 -10.97 -8.25 -27.39
N MET A 18 -12.14 -8.29 -26.75
CA MET A 18 -12.48 -7.35 -25.68
C MET A 18 -11.61 -7.70 -24.48
N SER A 19 -10.41 -7.16 -24.52
CA SER A 19 -9.39 -7.12 -23.49
C SER A 19 -10.03 -6.90 -22.13
N SER A 20 -9.68 -7.75 -21.17
CA SER A 20 -9.69 -7.35 -19.76
C SER A 20 -8.86 -6.08 -19.67
N CYS A 21 -9.50 -4.91 -19.53
CA CYS A 21 -8.84 -3.81 -18.87
C CYS A 21 -8.68 -4.27 -17.42
N THR A 22 -7.48 -4.73 -17.06
CA THR A 22 -7.09 -4.76 -15.64
C THR A 22 -7.18 -3.32 -15.18
N THR A 23 -8.28 -3.00 -14.49
CA THR A 23 -8.45 -1.68 -13.89
C THR A 23 -7.73 -1.78 -12.57
N SER A 24 -6.59 -1.12 -12.44
CA SER A 24 -5.89 -1.02 -11.16
C SER A 24 -6.81 -0.34 -10.15
N HIS A 25 -7.06 -1.00 -9.02
CA HIS A 25 -7.81 -0.49 -7.89
C HIS A 25 -6.86 0.09 -6.83
N ASP A 26 -7.30 1.19 -6.21
CA ASP A 26 -6.56 1.82 -5.13
C ASP A 26 -7.28 1.55 -3.81
N PHE A 27 -6.53 1.02 -2.85
CA PHE A 27 -6.94 0.80 -1.48
C PHE A 27 -6.27 1.84 -0.59
N SER A 28 -6.99 2.36 0.41
CA SER A 28 -6.45 3.36 1.34
C SER A 28 -6.57 2.86 2.77
N LEU A 29 -5.48 2.99 3.53
CA LEU A 29 -5.40 2.68 4.95
C LEU A 29 -4.87 3.89 5.69
N VAL A 30 -5.62 4.38 6.67
CA VAL A 30 -5.23 5.50 7.51
C VAL A 30 -5.10 4.99 8.95
N VAL A 31 -3.94 5.19 9.56
CA VAL A 31 -3.70 4.86 10.97
C VAL A 31 -3.18 6.12 11.67
N THR A 32 -4.05 6.70 12.50
CA THR A 32 -3.79 7.98 13.16
C THR A 32 -2.94 7.80 14.42
N CYS A 33 -2.50 8.92 15.00
CA CYS A 33 -1.77 8.88 16.27
C CYS A 33 -2.65 8.30 17.40
N GLU A 34 -3.96 8.62 17.40
CA GLU A 34 -4.93 8.09 18.36
C GLU A 34 -5.04 6.57 18.22
N ASP A 35 -5.12 6.06 16.99
CA ASP A 35 -5.16 4.60 16.74
C ASP A 35 -3.91 3.89 17.29
N PHE A 36 -2.73 4.48 17.13
CA PHE A 36 -1.48 3.92 17.67
C PHE A 36 -1.32 4.10 19.19
N GLU A 37 -1.91 5.15 19.76
CA GLU A 37 -1.95 5.35 21.22
C GLU A 37 -2.88 4.33 21.89
N ASP A 38 -4.03 4.05 21.29
CA ASP A 38 -5.01 3.07 21.76
C ASP A 38 -4.54 1.63 21.50
N ASN A 39 -4.00 1.37 20.31
CA ASN A 39 -3.46 0.09 19.91
C ASN A 39 -2.12 0.25 19.17
N PRO A 40 -0.97 0.02 19.84
CA PRO A 40 0.33 0.21 19.22
C PRO A 40 0.64 -0.83 18.14
N ASN A 41 -0.15 -1.89 17.98
CA ASN A 41 0.06 -2.94 16.98
C ASN A 41 -1.20 -3.12 16.12
N ASN A 42 -1.20 -2.52 14.94
CA ASN A 42 -2.32 -2.59 14.01
C ASN A 42 -2.07 -3.67 12.95
N GLU A 43 -3.16 -4.30 12.48
CA GLU A 43 -3.11 -5.34 11.45
C GLU A 43 -4.20 -5.07 10.40
N SER A 44 -3.92 -5.36 9.14
CA SER A 44 -4.86 -5.24 8.03
C SER A 44 -4.62 -6.32 6.99
N GLU A 45 -5.68 -6.74 6.31
CA GLU A 45 -5.62 -7.76 5.26
C GLU A 45 -6.08 -7.16 3.92
N PHE A 46 -5.36 -7.49 2.85
CA PHE A 46 -5.66 -7.04 1.49
C PHE A 46 -5.72 -8.23 0.53
N THR A 47 -6.72 -8.21 -0.37
CA THR A 47 -6.80 -9.09 -1.53
C THR A 47 -6.81 -8.22 -2.78
N LEU A 48 -5.80 -8.37 -3.62
CA LEU A 48 -5.43 -7.48 -4.71
C LEU A 48 -5.35 -8.24 -6.04
N GLU A 49 -5.51 -7.53 -7.16
CA GLU A 49 -5.06 -7.98 -8.48
C GLU A 49 -3.69 -7.33 -8.80
N VAL A 50 -2.94 -7.93 -9.74
CA VAL A 50 -1.69 -7.31 -10.25
C VAL A 50 -2.01 -5.93 -10.86
N GLY A 51 -1.31 -4.90 -10.37
CA GLY A 51 -1.48 -3.49 -10.71
C GLY A 51 -2.28 -2.69 -9.67
N ASP A 52 -2.93 -3.35 -8.71
CA ASP A 52 -3.59 -2.66 -7.59
C ASP A 52 -2.57 -2.00 -6.65
N LYS A 53 -3.03 -0.98 -5.92
CA LYS A 53 -2.19 -0.18 -5.04
C LYS A 53 -2.76 -0.10 -3.63
N ILE A 54 -1.89 -0.15 -2.63
CA ILE A 54 -2.21 0.19 -1.25
C ILE A 54 -1.57 1.54 -0.96
N ARG A 55 -2.39 2.54 -0.62
CA ARG A 55 -1.96 3.85 -0.11
C ARG A 55 -2.15 3.90 1.38
N ILE A 56 -1.11 4.29 2.10
CA ILE A 56 -1.08 4.26 3.55
C ILE A 56 -0.77 5.65 4.06
N GLU A 57 -1.51 6.07 5.07
CA GLU A 57 -1.30 7.32 5.79
C GLU A 57 -1.02 6.96 7.26
N LEU A 58 0.20 7.21 7.72
CA LEU A 58 0.64 6.91 9.08
C LEU A 58 0.93 8.20 9.83
N CYS A 59 0.50 8.28 11.09
CA CYS A 59 1.01 9.29 12.00
C CYS A 59 2.55 9.20 12.10
N ALA A 60 3.23 10.33 11.90
CA ALA A 60 4.68 10.43 12.01
C ALA A 60 5.11 11.77 12.59
N ASN A 61 6.16 11.76 13.39
CA ASN A 61 6.77 12.95 13.98
C ASN A 61 8.30 12.90 13.84
N PRO A 62 8.82 13.19 12.63
CA PRO A 62 10.26 13.16 12.36
C PRO A 62 11.06 14.12 13.24
N SER A 63 10.44 15.18 13.78
CA SER A 63 11.09 16.13 14.70
C SER A 63 11.58 15.48 16.00
N THR A 64 11.04 14.31 16.35
CA THR A 64 11.48 13.50 17.51
C THR A 64 12.63 12.55 17.17
N GLY A 65 13.02 12.46 15.90
CA GLY A 65 14.01 11.53 15.36
C GLY A 65 13.49 10.10 15.19
N TYR A 66 12.20 9.86 15.38
CA TYR A 66 11.60 8.58 15.03
C TYR A 66 11.35 8.50 13.53
N GLU A 67 11.46 7.30 12.97
CA GLU A 67 11.30 7.02 11.55
C GLU A 67 10.50 5.73 11.36
N TRP A 68 9.62 5.70 10.35
CA TRP A 68 9.01 4.47 9.87
C TRP A 68 9.99 3.73 8.96
N ASP A 69 10.12 2.42 9.17
CA ASP A 69 10.80 1.50 8.26
C ASP A 69 9.91 0.29 8.02
N TYR A 70 10.09 -0.42 6.92
CA TYR A 70 9.31 -1.60 6.61
C TYR A 70 10.15 -2.79 6.16
N LYS A 71 9.62 -3.98 6.38
CA LYS A 71 10.16 -5.24 5.87
C LYS A 71 9.06 -6.03 5.20
N MET A 72 9.41 -6.68 4.11
CA MET A 72 8.53 -7.59 3.40
C MET A 72 9.05 -9.02 3.53
N THR A 73 8.14 -9.99 3.64
CA THR A 73 8.53 -11.41 3.55
C THR A 73 8.94 -11.79 2.13
N GLU A 74 8.27 -11.22 1.12
CA GLU A 74 8.53 -11.43 -0.31
C GLU A 74 8.40 -10.10 -1.06
N ASP A 75 9.54 -9.52 -1.46
CA ASP A 75 9.68 -8.18 -2.06
C ASP A 75 9.33 -8.13 -3.56
N HIS A 76 9.20 -9.29 -4.20
CA HIS A 76 8.85 -9.40 -5.61
C HIS A 76 7.34 -9.45 -5.85
N ILE A 77 6.52 -9.51 -4.81
CA ILE A 77 5.04 -9.60 -4.91
C ILE A 77 4.43 -8.21 -4.89
N VAL A 78 4.92 -7.35 -4.00
CA VAL A 78 4.52 -5.95 -3.85
C VAL A 78 5.78 -5.08 -3.81
N MET A 79 5.75 -3.94 -4.48
CA MET A 79 6.87 -2.98 -4.51
C MET A 79 6.44 -1.63 -3.98
N GLU A 80 7.33 -0.94 -3.26
CA GLU A 80 7.16 0.48 -2.96
C GLU A 80 7.20 1.28 -4.28
N GLU A 81 6.16 2.08 -4.49
CA GLU A 81 6.05 3.00 -5.63
C GLU A 81 6.39 4.44 -5.22
N ASP A 82 5.94 4.87 -4.04
CA ASP A 82 6.09 6.25 -3.58
C ASP A 82 6.15 6.34 -2.03
N HIS A 83 6.86 7.36 -1.54
CA HIS A 83 7.03 7.68 -0.13
C HIS A 83 7.15 9.19 0.05
N ASP A 84 6.29 9.78 0.88
CA ASP A 84 6.28 11.22 1.16
C ASP A 84 5.91 11.52 2.62
N TYR A 85 6.07 12.77 3.04
CA TYR A 85 5.71 13.25 4.38
C TYR A 85 5.13 14.66 4.32
N ASP A 86 3.93 14.84 4.89
CA ASP A 86 3.33 16.14 5.13
C ASP A 86 3.57 16.61 6.57
N GLU A 87 4.07 17.84 6.68
CA GLU A 87 4.15 18.56 7.95
C GLU A 87 2.75 18.81 8.53
N PRO A 88 2.60 18.83 9.87
CA PRO A 88 1.32 19.14 10.52
C PRO A 88 0.78 20.50 10.09
N GLU A 89 -0.55 20.62 9.99
CA GLU A 89 -1.18 21.91 9.73
C GLU A 89 -0.95 22.89 10.89
N GLY A 90 -0.33 24.04 10.58
CA GLY A 90 -0.12 25.16 11.50
C GLY A 90 1.23 25.14 12.25
N ASP A 91 1.56 26.25 12.90
CA ASP A 91 2.88 26.47 13.52
C ASP A 91 3.01 25.84 14.93
N VAL A 92 2.52 24.62 15.12
CA VAL A 92 2.64 23.91 16.41
C VAL A 92 3.95 23.14 16.45
N VAL A 93 4.95 23.71 17.14
CA VAL A 93 6.26 23.07 17.32
C VAL A 93 6.11 21.68 17.94
N GLY A 94 6.58 20.66 17.23
CA GLY A 94 6.59 19.27 17.68
C GLY A 94 5.28 18.52 17.46
N ALA A 95 4.30 19.09 16.74
CA ALA A 95 3.12 18.34 16.31
C ALA A 95 3.51 17.20 15.35
N ALA A 96 2.76 16.10 15.39
CA ALA A 96 2.92 14.99 14.45
C ALA A 96 2.27 15.36 13.11
N GLY A 97 2.97 15.07 12.02
CA GLY A 97 2.45 15.13 10.66
C GLY A 97 2.01 13.74 10.19
N THR A 98 2.03 13.56 8.87
CA THR A 98 1.56 12.32 8.23
C THR A 98 2.59 11.83 7.22
N GLU A 99 2.95 10.56 7.31
CA GLU A 99 3.82 9.89 6.37
C GLU A 99 2.99 9.01 5.43
N PHE A 100 3.25 9.14 4.14
CA PHE A 100 2.50 8.52 3.06
C PHE A 100 3.34 7.46 2.38
N TRP A 101 2.77 6.28 2.19
CA TRP A 101 3.40 5.19 1.44
C TRP A 101 2.45 4.69 0.37
N THR A 102 2.98 4.40 -0.82
CA THR A 102 2.23 3.70 -1.87
C THR A 102 2.97 2.41 -2.22
N PHE A 103 2.24 1.29 -2.15
CA PHE A 103 2.73 -0.04 -2.52
C PHE A 103 1.91 -0.59 -3.69
N GLU A 104 2.57 -1.02 -4.77
CA GLU A 104 1.94 -1.62 -5.95
C GLU A 104 2.11 -3.14 -5.97
N ALA A 105 1.03 -3.86 -6.22
CA ALA A 105 1.04 -5.31 -6.45
C ALA A 105 1.60 -5.62 -7.84
N VAL A 106 2.77 -6.25 -7.92
CA VAL A 106 3.48 -6.48 -9.19
C VAL A 106 3.49 -7.94 -9.64
N ASN A 107 3.30 -8.90 -8.73
CA ASN A 107 3.19 -10.33 -9.05
C ASN A 107 2.17 -11.02 -8.13
N SER A 108 1.54 -12.08 -8.62
CA SER A 108 0.64 -12.94 -7.83
C SER A 108 1.40 -13.65 -6.71
N GLY A 109 0.79 -13.78 -5.53
CA GLY A 109 1.36 -14.49 -4.39
C GLY A 109 0.91 -13.91 -3.06
N ASN A 110 1.55 -14.33 -1.97
CA ASN A 110 1.27 -13.82 -0.62
C ASN A 110 2.53 -13.15 -0.05
N THR A 111 2.38 -11.97 0.52
CA THR A 111 3.45 -11.27 1.23
C THR A 111 2.91 -10.58 2.47
N GLU A 112 3.74 -10.48 3.50
CA GLU A 112 3.47 -9.64 4.68
C GLU A 112 4.37 -8.42 4.61
N ILE A 113 3.78 -7.23 4.75
CA ILE A 113 4.49 -5.96 4.90
C ILE A 113 4.37 -5.55 6.37
N ARG A 114 5.50 -5.53 7.06
CA ARG A 114 5.59 -5.12 8.46
C ARG A 114 6.29 -3.78 8.55
N MET A 115 5.57 -2.75 9.00
CA MET A 115 6.08 -1.41 9.23
C MET A 115 6.30 -1.18 10.73
N GLU A 116 7.42 -0.57 11.10
CA GLU A 116 7.78 -0.29 12.50
C GLU A 116 8.26 1.17 12.66
N TYR A 117 7.71 1.88 13.65
CA TYR A 117 8.11 3.24 13.97
C TYR A 117 9.20 3.24 15.03
N THR A 118 10.43 3.41 14.58
CA THR A 118 11.62 3.18 15.41
C THR A 118 12.22 4.50 15.92
N PRO A 119 12.63 4.58 17.19
CA PRO A 119 13.29 5.75 17.74
C PRO A 119 14.73 5.93 17.23
N PRO A 120 15.29 7.15 17.34
CA PRO A 120 16.67 7.38 16.92
C PRO A 120 17.66 6.63 17.82
N GLY A 121 18.52 5.82 17.20
CA GLY A 121 19.66 5.16 17.84
C GLY A 121 19.39 3.76 18.44
N THR A 122 20.47 3.08 18.83
CA THR A 122 20.42 1.71 19.36
C THR A 122 20.15 1.73 20.88
N GLY A 123 18.93 1.39 21.32
CA GLY A 123 18.68 1.15 22.75
C GLY A 123 17.32 1.55 23.33
N SER A 124 16.29 1.73 22.52
CA SER A 124 14.94 1.88 23.07
C SER A 124 14.48 0.62 23.79
N THR A 125 13.92 0.80 24.99
CA THR A 125 13.20 -0.24 25.74
C THR A 125 11.69 -0.17 25.53
N LYS A 126 11.22 0.76 24.69
CA LYS A 126 9.81 0.92 24.35
C LYS A 126 9.52 0.12 23.09
N ASP A 127 8.47 -0.68 23.14
CA ASP A 127 7.95 -1.39 21.96
C ASP A 127 7.53 -0.35 20.90
N PRO A 128 7.95 -0.50 19.64
CA PRO A 128 7.61 0.44 18.58
C PRO A 128 6.12 0.37 18.24
N TRP A 129 5.59 1.43 17.63
CA TRP A 129 4.33 1.29 16.91
C TRP A 129 4.54 0.40 15.69
N THR A 130 3.60 -0.50 15.43
CA THR A 130 3.69 -1.44 14.32
C THR A 130 2.40 -1.50 13.52
N LEU A 131 2.55 -1.63 12.21
CA LEU A 131 1.48 -1.95 11.28
C LEU A 131 1.88 -3.19 10.49
N VAL A 132 1.05 -4.23 10.53
CA VAL A 132 1.22 -5.45 9.74
C VAL A 132 0.15 -5.49 8.66
N MET A 133 0.55 -5.65 7.41
CA MET A 133 -0.37 -5.84 6.29
C MET A 133 -0.14 -7.21 5.67
N ILE A 134 -1.17 -8.05 5.71
CA ILE A 134 -1.17 -9.37 5.08
C ILE A 134 -1.77 -9.19 3.69
N VAL A 135 -0.96 -9.38 2.64
CA VAL A 135 -1.36 -9.10 1.26
C VAL A 135 -1.41 -10.40 0.47
N THR A 136 -2.53 -10.65 -0.18
CA THR A 136 -2.74 -11.71 -1.17
C THR A 136 -2.98 -11.06 -2.53
N VAL A 137 -2.19 -11.42 -3.53
CA VAL A 137 -2.32 -10.94 -4.92
C VAL A 137 -2.72 -12.11 -5.82
N GLU A 138 -3.83 -11.98 -6.53
CA GLU A 138 -4.40 -13.01 -7.44
C GLU A 138 -4.08 -12.78 -8.92
#